data_AF-Q2NSN7-F1
#
_entry.id   AF-Q2NSN7-F1
#
_cell.length_a   1.000
_cell.length_b   1.000
_cell.length_c   1.000
_cell.angle_alpha   90.00
_cell.angle_beta   90.00
_cell.angle_gamma   90.00
#
_symmetry.space_group_name_H-M   'P 1'
#
loop_
_entity.id
_entity.type
_entity.pdbx_description
1 polymer ?
#
loop_
_entity_poly.entity_id
_entity_poly.type
_entity_poly.pdbx_seq_one_letter_code
_entity_poly.pdbx_strand_id
1 'polypeptide(L)'
;MASASKSARKKFRVAVSGGTVDGREIRPDHLRDAAAHYSPDVYGARVNVEHYLSPVPGSDFEAMEDVTALSTEEISEGPLAGRTALYAEIAPSKHMKQLTEEGKKIYSSIELHPQFALNGKADVVGLAMTDTPASLGTERLNFAAQQRAQVMTFITSWATRRCLPMPSRRNSSNWQNGAVMRASSGLAALWR
;
A
#
# COMPACT_ATOMS: atom_id res chain seq x y z
N MET A 1 29.88 -3.67 -3.43
CA MET A 1 28.49 -4.13 -3.25
C MET A 1 27.57 -2.97 -3.59
N ALA A 2 26.81 -3.07 -4.67
CA ALA A 2 25.89 -2.01 -5.09
C ALA A 2 24.78 -1.85 -4.04
N SER A 3 24.66 -0.65 -3.47
CA SER A 3 23.51 -0.26 -2.65
C SER A 3 22.28 -0.22 -3.58
N ALA A 4 21.46 -1.26 -3.54
CA ALA A 4 20.15 -1.23 -4.16
C ALA A 4 19.36 -0.11 -3.46
N SER A 5 18.88 0.88 -4.22
CA SER A 5 18.02 1.93 -3.67
C SER A 5 16.76 1.29 -3.11
N LYS A 6 16.69 1.14 -1.77
CA LYS A 6 15.51 0.64 -1.07
C LYS A 6 14.39 1.62 -1.37
N SER A 7 13.41 1.20 -2.17
CA SER A 7 12.22 2.02 -2.43
C SER A 7 11.64 2.44 -1.08
N ALA A 8 11.49 3.74 -0.85
CA ALA A 8 11.03 4.27 0.42
C ALA A 8 9.62 3.73 0.70
N ARG A 9 9.50 2.84 1.68
CA ARG A 9 8.23 2.23 2.08
C ARG A 9 7.42 3.26 2.84
N LYS A 10 6.09 3.24 2.67
CA LYS A 10 5.21 4.12 3.43
C LYS A 10 5.27 3.69 4.90
N LYS A 11 5.51 4.67 5.77
CA LYS A 11 5.39 4.54 7.23
C LYS A 11 3.95 4.83 7.63
N PHE A 12 3.42 4.05 8.56
CA PHE A 12 2.09 4.26 9.15
C PHE A 12 2.24 4.49 10.64
N ARG A 13 1.53 5.48 11.19
CA ARG A 13 1.48 5.64 12.65
C ARG A 13 0.64 4.53 13.27
N VAL A 14 1.28 3.63 14.02
CA VAL A 14 0.65 2.42 14.57
C VAL A 14 0.34 2.51 16.06
N ALA A 15 0.97 3.44 16.78
CA ALA A 15 0.65 3.71 18.18
C ALA A 15 1.14 5.10 18.60
N VAL A 16 0.58 5.60 19.70
CA VAL A 16 1.03 6.81 20.39
C VAL A 16 1.09 6.51 21.88
N SER A 17 2.11 7.05 22.56
CA SER A 17 2.29 6.88 24.00
C SER A 17 1.13 7.44 24.83
N GLY A 18 0.91 6.87 26.01
CA GLY A 18 -0.16 7.22 26.95
C GLY A 18 -1.15 6.08 27.16
N GLY A 19 -2.31 6.40 27.74
CA GLY A 19 -3.37 5.42 27.98
C GLY A 19 -3.98 4.86 26.69
N THR A 20 -4.35 3.59 26.69
CA THR A 20 -5.02 2.88 25.60
C THR A 20 -6.49 2.63 25.90
N VAL A 21 -7.27 2.26 24.87
CA VAL A 21 -8.72 2.02 25.02
C VAL A 21 -9.04 0.85 25.96
N ASP A 22 -8.15 -0.14 26.03
CA ASP A 22 -8.27 -1.33 26.88
C ASP A 22 -7.69 -1.13 28.29
N GLY A 23 -7.30 0.09 28.67
CA GLY A 23 -6.88 0.44 30.03
C GLY A 23 -5.39 0.20 30.34
N ARG A 24 -4.57 -0.16 29.36
CA ARG A 24 -3.11 -0.20 29.50
C ARG A 24 -2.49 1.19 29.34
N GLU A 25 -1.21 1.30 29.66
CA GLU A 25 -0.41 2.49 29.41
C GLU A 25 0.82 2.14 28.57
N ILE A 26 0.98 2.84 27.44
CA ILE A 26 2.16 2.75 26.59
C ILE A 26 3.14 3.85 26.99
N ARG A 27 4.23 3.47 27.66
CA ARG A 27 5.28 4.42 28.03
C ARG A 27 6.03 4.93 26.79
N PRO A 28 6.36 6.23 26.70
CA PRO A 28 7.17 6.79 25.61
C PRO A 28 8.48 6.03 25.41
N ASP A 29 9.15 5.68 26.51
CA ASP A 29 10.43 4.95 26.49
C ASP A 29 10.29 3.58 25.84
N HIS A 30 9.16 2.88 26.05
CA HIS A 30 8.94 1.58 25.42
C HIS A 30 8.85 1.69 23.89
N LEU A 31 8.24 2.75 23.37
CA LEU A 31 8.17 2.96 21.92
C LEU A 31 9.55 3.29 21.34
N ARG A 32 10.33 4.11 22.05
CA ARG A 32 11.70 4.46 21.65
C ARG A 32 12.62 3.25 21.68
N ASP A 33 12.55 2.44 22.74
CA ASP A 33 13.31 1.19 22.84
C ASP A 33 12.90 0.20 21.74
N ALA A 34 11.59 0.01 21.51
CA ALA A 34 11.12 -0.88 20.45
C ALA A 34 11.66 -0.44 19.09
N ALA A 35 11.56 0.84 18.73
CA ALA A 35 12.09 1.31 17.45
C ALA A 35 13.62 1.22 17.34
N ALA A 36 14.35 1.43 18.44
CA ALA A 36 15.81 1.41 18.43
C ALA A 36 16.40 0.00 18.32
N HIS A 37 15.71 -1.01 18.87
CA HIS A 37 16.20 -2.40 18.94
C HIS A 37 15.51 -3.35 17.98
N TYR A 38 14.47 -2.89 17.27
CA TYR A 38 13.73 -3.72 16.33
C TYR A 38 14.64 -4.25 15.22
N SER A 39 14.73 -5.58 15.15
CA SER A 39 15.46 -6.29 14.11
C SER A 39 14.65 -7.50 13.65
N PRO A 40 14.19 -7.53 12.38
CA PRO A 40 13.53 -8.71 11.82
C PRO A 40 14.38 -9.98 11.89
N ASP A 41 15.71 -9.86 11.95
CA ASP A 41 16.64 -10.99 12.10
C ASP A 41 16.61 -11.60 13.51
N VAL A 42 16.27 -10.78 14.52
CA VAL A 42 16.09 -11.25 15.91
C VAL A 42 14.69 -11.80 16.09
N TYR A 43 13.69 -11.04 15.65
CA TYR A 43 12.29 -11.43 15.75
C TYR A 43 11.45 -10.75 14.67
N GLY A 44 10.90 -11.55 13.77
CA GLY A 44 10.03 -11.09 12.69
C GLY A 44 8.61 -10.84 13.17
N ALA A 45 8.32 -9.63 13.66
CA ALA A 45 6.97 -9.23 14.01
C ALA A 45 6.05 -9.29 12.77
N ARG A 46 4.98 -10.08 12.86
CA ARG A 46 4.00 -10.27 11.78
C ARG A 46 2.78 -9.39 11.97
N VAL A 47 2.12 -9.08 10.86
CA VAL A 47 0.81 -8.46 10.84
C VAL A 47 -0.27 -9.53 10.90
N ASN A 48 -1.07 -9.57 11.95
CA ASN A 48 -2.18 -10.51 12.12
C ASN A 48 -3.55 -9.81 11.97
N VAL A 49 -4.63 -10.58 12.01
CA VAL A 49 -6.00 -10.06 11.97
C VAL A 49 -6.58 -10.13 13.38
N GLU A 50 -6.99 -8.98 13.93
CA GLU A 50 -7.66 -8.90 15.25
C GLU A 50 -6.89 -9.57 16.40
N HIS A 51 -5.55 -9.53 16.38
CA HIS A 51 -4.69 -10.20 17.36
C HIS A 51 -4.83 -11.73 17.41
N TYR A 52 -5.49 -12.36 16.44
CA TYR A 52 -5.58 -13.81 16.33
C TYR A 52 -4.46 -14.38 15.48
N LEU A 53 -3.89 -15.50 15.94
CA LEU A 53 -2.90 -16.28 15.21
C LEU A 53 -3.51 -17.62 14.79
N SER A 54 -3.62 -17.85 13.48
CA SER A 54 -4.03 -19.14 12.95
C SER A 54 -2.84 -20.10 12.86
N PRO A 55 -2.93 -21.32 13.43
CA PRO A 55 -1.95 -22.37 13.18
C PRO A 55 -2.13 -23.04 11.81
N VAL A 56 -3.25 -22.79 11.14
CA VAL A 56 -3.60 -23.38 9.84
C VAL A 56 -3.23 -22.39 8.72
N PRO A 57 -2.35 -22.77 7.78
CA PRO A 57 -2.06 -21.98 6.59
C PRO A 57 -3.30 -21.82 5.70
N GLY A 58 -3.51 -20.63 5.12
CA GLY A 58 -4.66 -20.36 4.24
C GLY A 58 -5.98 -20.10 4.96
N SER A 59 -5.96 -19.85 6.28
CA SER A 59 -7.15 -19.41 7.01
C SER A 59 -7.35 -17.89 6.90
N ASP A 60 -8.57 -17.42 7.18
CA ASP A 60 -8.88 -15.99 7.20
C ASP A 60 -8.10 -15.19 8.27
N PHE A 61 -7.49 -15.88 9.25
CA PHE A 61 -6.65 -15.31 10.30
C PHE A 61 -5.16 -15.65 10.12
N GLU A 62 -4.74 -15.99 8.90
CA GLU A 62 -3.33 -16.13 8.61
C GLU A 62 -2.58 -14.79 8.76
N ALA A 63 -1.29 -14.86 9.05
CA ALA A 63 -0.46 -13.68 9.14
C ALA A 63 -0.37 -12.99 7.78
N MET A 64 -0.91 -11.77 7.71
CA MET A 64 -1.02 -11.00 6.48
C MET A 64 0.34 -10.69 5.88
N GLU A 65 1.26 -10.15 6.68
CA GLU A 65 2.57 -9.66 6.21
C GLU A 65 3.61 -9.49 7.32
N ASP A 66 4.83 -9.08 6.95
CA ASP A 66 5.90 -8.70 7.88
C ASP A 66 5.92 -7.19 8.19
N VAL A 67 6.20 -6.85 9.45
CA VAL A 67 6.72 -5.53 9.82
C VAL A 67 8.21 -5.50 9.47
N THR A 68 8.67 -4.42 8.85
CA THR A 68 10.00 -4.39 8.22
C THR A 68 10.93 -3.34 8.77
N ALA A 69 10.38 -2.31 9.41
CA ALA A 69 11.11 -1.35 10.20
C ALA A 69 10.14 -0.67 11.17
N LEU A 70 10.68 -0.23 12.31
CA LEU A 70 10.02 0.62 13.28
C LEU A 70 10.80 1.92 13.43
N SER A 71 10.09 3.02 13.63
CA SER A 71 10.69 4.33 13.93
C SER A 71 9.78 5.13 14.85
N THR A 72 10.34 6.05 15.62
CA THR A 72 9.57 6.93 16.50
C THR A 72 9.78 8.39 16.16
N GLU A 73 8.72 9.18 16.33
CA GLU A 73 8.75 10.64 16.19
C GLU A 73 7.92 11.27 17.31
N GLU A 74 8.21 12.52 17.66
CA GLU A 74 7.38 13.29 18.60
C GLU A 74 6.30 14.05 17.85
N ILE A 75 5.06 13.97 18.35
CA ILE A 75 3.93 14.67 17.74
C ILE A 75 3.99 16.14 18.16
N SER A 76 4.12 17.05 17.19
CA SER A 76 4.17 18.50 17.46
C SER A 76 2.79 19.16 17.53
N GLU A 77 1.76 18.57 16.91
CA GLU A 77 0.48 19.23 16.68
C GLU A 77 -0.74 18.34 16.98
N GLY A 78 -1.88 18.99 17.24
CA GLY A 78 -3.17 18.33 17.47
C GLY A 78 -3.37 17.78 18.88
N PRO A 79 -4.44 16.98 19.10
CA PRO A 79 -4.83 16.50 20.44
C PRO A 79 -3.80 15.60 21.13
N LEU A 80 -2.83 15.08 20.37
CA LEU A 80 -1.79 14.18 20.84
C LEU A 80 -0.40 14.85 20.85
N ALA A 81 -0.33 16.18 20.72
CA ALA A 81 0.92 16.92 20.79
C ALA A 81 1.68 16.65 22.09
N GLY A 82 3.02 16.57 21.99
CA GLY A 82 3.93 16.23 23.09
C GLY A 82 4.04 14.73 23.40
N ARG A 83 3.34 13.86 22.66
CA ARG A 83 3.43 12.40 22.82
C ARG A 83 4.36 11.78 21.78
N THR A 84 4.94 10.63 22.10
CA THR A 84 5.76 9.84 21.17
C THR A 84 4.86 8.96 20.31
N ALA A 85 5.01 9.07 18.99
CA ALA A 85 4.38 8.21 18.01
C ALA A 85 5.33 7.11 17.58
N LEU A 86 4.79 5.89 17.41
CA LEU A 86 5.47 4.78 16.76
C LEU A 86 4.95 4.64 15.32
N TYR A 87 5.89 4.49 14.40
CA TYR A 87 5.65 4.27 12.98
C TYR A 87 6.18 2.90 12.56
N ALA A 88 5.38 2.18 11.78
CA ALA A 88 5.78 0.91 11.19
C ALA A 88 5.82 0.99 9.66
N GLU A 89 6.83 0.37 9.07
CA GLU A 89 6.90 0.09 7.64
C GLU A 89 6.43 -1.34 7.37
N ILE A 90 5.34 -1.46 6.61
CA ILE A 90 4.71 -2.74 6.27
C ILE A 90 4.81 -2.93 4.75
N ALA A 91 5.13 -4.15 4.32
CA ALA A 91 5.11 -4.51 2.90
C ALA A 91 3.78 -5.24 2.59
N PRO A 92 2.71 -4.57 2.13
CA PRO A 92 1.36 -5.13 2.10
C PRO A 92 1.14 -6.27 1.09
N SER A 93 0.52 -7.37 1.54
CA SER A 93 0.11 -8.51 0.72
C SER A 93 -1.03 -8.12 -0.21
N LYS A 94 -1.31 -8.99 -1.20
CA LYS A 94 -2.51 -8.84 -2.03
C LYS A 94 -3.79 -8.89 -1.19
N HIS A 95 -3.85 -9.81 -0.22
CA HIS A 95 -5.00 -9.97 0.66
C HIS A 95 -5.18 -8.76 1.58
N MET A 96 -4.09 -8.26 2.16
CA MET A 96 -4.09 -7.06 2.99
C MET A 96 -4.63 -5.84 2.24
N LYS A 97 -4.17 -5.63 0.99
CA LYS A 97 -4.67 -4.55 0.13
C LYS A 97 -6.17 -4.68 -0.11
N GLN A 98 -6.63 -5.87 -0.47
CA GLN A 98 -8.05 -6.13 -0.72
C GLN A 98 -8.91 -5.76 0.50
N LEU A 99 -8.53 -6.19 1.71
CA LEU A 99 -9.27 -5.85 2.93
C LEU A 99 -9.32 -4.33 3.15
N THR A 100 -8.17 -3.65 3.00
CA THR A 100 -8.11 -2.20 3.19
C THR A 100 -8.90 -1.41 2.13
N GLU A 101 -8.96 -1.91 0.89
CA GLU A 101 -9.76 -1.35 -0.21
C GLU A 101 -11.26 -1.55 0.03
N GLU A 102 -11.66 -2.69 0.57
CA GLU A 102 -13.03 -2.98 1.01
C GLU A 102 -13.41 -2.20 2.29
N GLY A 103 -12.46 -1.50 2.91
CA GLY A 103 -12.68 -0.73 4.13
C GLY A 103 -12.76 -1.57 5.41
N LYS A 104 -12.26 -2.81 5.38
CA LYS A 104 -12.22 -3.74 6.51
C LYS A 104 -10.82 -3.80 7.12
N LYS A 105 -10.73 -3.94 8.44
CA LYS A 105 -9.45 -4.07 9.18
C LYS A 105 -8.47 -2.96 8.82
N ILE A 106 -8.99 -1.73 8.78
CA ILE A 106 -8.27 -0.56 8.25
C ILE A 106 -7.43 0.17 9.30
N TYR A 107 -7.50 -0.20 10.57
CA TYR A 107 -6.65 0.37 11.62
C TYR A 107 -5.65 -0.66 12.12
N SER A 108 -4.65 -0.18 12.84
CA SER A 108 -3.62 -1.02 13.44
C SER A 108 -3.64 -0.96 14.97
N SER A 109 -3.14 -2.01 15.61
CA SER A 109 -2.96 -2.09 17.05
C SER A 109 -1.70 -2.88 17.36
N ILE A 110 -0.83 -2.35 18.23
CA ILE A 110 0.48 -2.98 18.50
C ILE A 110 0.40 -4.06 19.57
N GLU A 111 1.24 -5.08 19.44
CA GLU A 111 1.53 -6.07 20.48
C GLU A 111 2.90 -5.77 21.05
N LEU A 112 2.92 -5.05 22.17
CA LEU A 112 4.14 -4.63 22.85
C LEU A 112 4.47 -5.60 23.97
N HIS A 113 5.70 -6.12 23.99
CA HIS A 113 6.22 -6.95 25.07
C HIS A 113 7.22 -6.12 25.90
N PRO A 114 6.89 -5.73 27.16
CA PRO A 114 7.71 -4.79 27.94
C PRO A 114 9.13 -5.26 28.27
N GLN A 115 9.34 -6.57 28.36
CA GLN A 115 10.63 -7.17 28.71
C GLN A 115 10.97 -8.26 27.70
N PHE A 116 11.50 -7.86 26.56
CA PHE A 116 11.88 -8.78 25.48
C PHE A 116 13.10 -9.63 25.89
N ALA A 117 13.10 -10.90 25.49
CA ALA A 117 14.03 -11.91 26.01
C ALA A 117 15.52 -11.59 25.76
N LEU A 118 15.82 -10.86 24.68
CA LEU A 118 17.21 -10.60 24.27
C LEU A 118 17.89 -9.50 25.11
N ASN A 119 17.20 -8.38 25.33
CA ASN A 119 17.79 -7.16 25.88
C ASN A 119 17.09 -6.66 27.15
N GLY A 120 16.00 -7.33 27.58
CA GLY A 120 15.18 -6.91 28.70
C GLY A 120 14.42 -5.59 28.49
N LYS A 121 14.42 -5.06 27.26
CA LYS A 121 13.75 -3.82 26.87
C LYS A 121 12.43 -4.11 26.19
N ALA A 122 11.60 -3.10 26.05
CA ALA A 122 10.34 -3.26 25.34
C ALA A 122 10.58 -3.45 23.84
N ASP A 123 9.88 -4.39 23.23
CA ASP A 123 9.90 -4.60 21.78
C ASP A 123 8.49 -4.95 21.27
N VAL A 124 8.25 -4.72 19.97
CA VAL A 124 7.00 -5.07 19.31
C VAL A 124 7.10 -6.50 18.79
N VAL A 125 6.21 -7.36 19.30
CA VAL A 125 6.15 -8.78 18.93
C VAL A 125 5.07 -9.06 17.86
N GLY A 126 4.26 -8.06 17.53
CA GLY A 126 3.20 -8.23 16.55
C GLY A 126 2.48 -6.93 16.26
N LEU A 127 1.76 -6.94 15.14
CA LEU A 127 0.90 -5.83 14.74
C LEU A 127 -0.44 -6.41 14.28
N ALA A 128 -1.55 -5.96 14.82
CA ALA A 128 -2.85 -6.35 14.31
C ALA A 128 -3.39 -5.33 13.33
N MET A 129 -3.98 -5.82 12.24
CA MET A 129 -5.03 -5.09 11.53
C MET A 129 -6.38 -5.35 12.19
N THR A 130 -7.09 -4.29 12.53
CA THR A 130 -8.31 -4.35 13.34
C THR A 130 -9.25 -3.19 13.01
N ASP A 131 -10.54 -3.38 13.26
CA ASP A 131 -11.52 -2.29 13.23
C ASP A 131 -11.70 -1.63 14.61
N THR A 132 -11.13 -2.23 15.66
CA THR A 132 -11.23 -1.80 17.05
C THR A 132 -9.84 -1.68 17.69
N PRO A 133 -9.00 -0.72 17.26
CA PRO A 133 -7.65 -0.58 17.77
C PRO A 133 -7.63 -0.17 19.24
N ALA A 134 -6.80 -0.82 20.05
CA ALA A 134 -6.53 -0.39 21.42
C ALA A 134 -5.57 0.82 21.47
N SER A 135 -4.66 0.87 20.50
CA SER A 135 -3.66 1.93 20.35
C SER A 135 -4.32 3.24 19.92
N LEU A 136 -3.92 4.36 20.53
CA LEU A 136 -4.45 5.67 20.17
C LEU A 136 -3.69 6.30 18.99
N GLY A 137 -4.39 7.18 18.28
CA GLY A 137 -3.80 8.03 17.24
C GLY A 137 -3.39 7.28 15.98
N THR A 138 -3.83 6.05 15.77
CA THR A 138 -3.40 5.24 14.63
C THR A 138 -3.87 5.83 13.30
N GLU A 139 -3.02 5.75 12.29
CA GLU A 139 -3.36 6.14 10.93
C GLU A 139 -4.14 5.01 10.25
N ARG A 140 -5.11 5.37 9.40
CA ARG A 140 -5.78 4.42 8.53
C ARG A 140 -4.76 3.76 7.59
N LEU A 141 -4.70 2.43 7.61
CA LEU A 141 -3.97 1.62 6.67
C LEU A 141 -4.58 1.81 5.29
N ASN A 142 -3.87 2.57 4.45
CA ASN A 142 -4.22 2.80 3.06
C ASN A 142 -2.99 2.52 2.20
N PHE A 143 -3.02 1.37 1.55
CA PHE A 143 -2.00 0.90 0.63
C PHE A 143 -2.45 1.17 -0.81
N ALA A 144 -2.71 2.44 -1.13
CA ALA A 144 -3.07 2.82 -2.49
C ALA A 144 -2.01 2.27 -3.46
N ALA A 145 -2.45 1.47 -4.45
CA ALA A 145 -1.62 1.13 -5.58
C ALA A 145 -1.12 2.44 -6.19
N GLN A 146 0.19 2.66 -6.22
CA GLN A 146 0.76 3.73 -7.02
C GLN A 146 0.49 3.41 -8.50
N GLN A 147 -0.73 3.69 -8.98
CA GLN A 147 -1.08 3.72 -10.40
C GLN A 147 -0.44 4.93 -11.10
N ARG A 148 0.72 5.40 -10.66
CA ARG A 148 1.47 6.48 -11.34
C ARG A 148 1.98 6.04 -12.71
N ALA A 149 2.11 4.73 -12.97
CA ALA A 149 2.52 4.22 -14.27
C ALA A 149 1.38 4.23 -15.32
N GLN A 150 0.12 4.05 -14.91
CA GLN A 150 -1.00 3.94 -15.84
C GLN A 150 -1.46 5.32 -16.35
N VAL A 151 -1.43 6.33 -15.47
CA VAL A 151 -1.77 7.72 -15.82
C VAL A 151 -0.74 8.34 -16.77
N MET A 152 0.56 8.07 -16.58
CA MET A 152 1.61 8.55 -17.48
C MET A 152 1.56 7.89 -18.87
N THR A 153 1.11 6.63 -18.95
CA THR A 153 0.97 5.92 -20.24
C THR A 153 -0.20 6.48 -21.06
N PHE A 154 -1.31 6.86 -20.40
CA PHE A 154 -2.47 7.44 -21.08
C PHE A 154 -2.17 8.83 -21.69
N ILE A 155 -1.48 9.69 -20.93
CA ILE A 155 -1.10 11.05 -21.37
C ILE A 155 -0.09 11.01 -22.53
N THR A 156 0.86 10.07 -22.51
CA THR A 156 1.89 9.95 -23.56
C THR A 156 1.31 9.42 -24.89
N SER A 157 0.27 8.58 -24.85
CA SER A 157 -0.39 8.07 -26.06
C SER A 157 -1.14 9.15 -26.86
N TRP A 158 -1.68 10.16 -26.18
CA TRP A 158 -2.40 11.28 -26.80
C TRP A 158 -1.45 12.31 -27.42
N ALA A 159 -0.29 12.55 -26.81
CA ALA A 159 0.73 13.45 -27.36
C ALA A 159 1.31 12.93 -28.68
N THR A 160 1.45 11.61 -28.82
CA THR A 160 2.05 10.99 -30.02
C THR A 160 1.12 10.98 -31.24
N ARG A 161 -0.21 11.16 -31.06
CA ARG A 161 -1.18 11.19 -32.17
C ARG A 161 -1.38 12.55 -32.83
N ARG A 162 -0.87 13.64 -32.25
CA ARG A 162 -1.06 15.01 -32.78
C ARG A 162 0.09 15.53 -33.65
N CYS A 163 1.19 14.80 -33.78
CA CYS A 163 2.33 15.15 -34.61
C CYS A 163 2.46 14.20 -35.81
N LEU A 164 1.43 14.13 -36.65
CA LEU A 164 1.63 13.66 -38.03
C LEU A 164 1.89 14.92 -38.89
N PRO A 165 2.99 14.98 -39.67
CA PRO A 165 3.22 16.09 -40.57
C PRO A 165 2.10 16.15 -41.62
N MET A 166 1.57 17.36 -41.89
CA MET A 166 0.56 17.56 -42.93
C MET A 166 1.09 17.07 -44.28
N PRO A 167 0.31 16.30 -45.06
CA PRO A 167 0.72 15.92 -46.40
C PRO A 167 0.79 17.16 -47.29
N SER A 168 1.96 17.41 -47.87
CA SER A 168 2.19 18.48 -48.84
C SER A 168 1.25 18.31 -50.03
N ARG A 169 0.52 19.38 -50.34
CA ARG A 169 -0.43 19.51 -51.45
C ARG A 169 0.28 19.24 -52.78
N ARG A 170 0.07 18.06 -53.39
CA ARG A 170 0.60 17.75 -54.72
C ARG A 170 -0.35 18.32 -55.79
N ASN A 171 0.25 19.11 -56.68
CA ASN A 171 -0.41 19.91 -57.71
C ASN A 171 -1.11 19.03 -58.76
N SER A 172 -2.29 19.46 -59.20
CA SER A 172 -3.14 18.80 -60.18
C SER A 172 -2.70 19.13 -61.61
N SER A 173 -2.31 18.12 -62.39
CA SER A 173 -2.37 18.21 -63.85
C SER A 173 -2.40 16.83 -64.50
N ASN A 174 -3.51 16.63 -65.20
CA ASN A 174 -3.63 15.96 -66.49
C ASN A 174 -3.86 14.43 -66.62
N TRP A 175 -5.05 14.17 -67.18
CA TRP A 175 -5.34 13.34 -68.37
C TRP A 175 -5.68 11.85 -68.19
N GLN A 176 -6.98 11.64 -68.33
CA GLN A 176 -7.65 10.78 -69.33
C GLN A 176 -7.55 9.25 -69.26
N ASN A 177 -8.75 8.71 -69.46
CA ASN A 177 -9.14 7.43 -70.07
C ASN A 177 -9.32 6.23 -69.15
N GLY A 178 -10.58 5.75 -69.17
CA GLY A 178 -10.81 4.34 -69.49
C GLY A 178 -11.68 3.58 -68.50
N ALA A 179 -12.92 3.33 -68.94
CA ALA A 179 -13.73 2.14 -68.65
C ALA A 179 -14.24 1.93 -67.21
N VAL A 180 -15.40 1.33 -66.93
CA VAL A 180 -16.67 1.03 -67.59
C VAL A 180 -17.50 0.45 -66.43
N MET A 181 -18.79 0.80 -66.36
CA MET A 181 -19.76 0.18 -65.45
C MET A 181 -19.71 -1.35 -65.49
N ARG A 182 -19.91 -2.00 -64.33
CA ARG A 182 -21.00 -2.97 -64.18
C ARG A 182 -21.35 -3.23 -62.72
N ALA A 183 -22.63 -3.07 -62.44
CA ALA A 183 -23.32 -3.50 -61.25
C ALA A 183 -23.56 -5.02 -61.27
N SER A 184 -23.64 -5.62 -60.08
CA SER A 184 -24.60 -6.70 -59.82
C SER A 184 -24.78 -6.92 -58.32
N SER A 185 -25.99 -6.58 -57.89
CA SER A 185 -26.78 -7.05 -56.76
C SER A 185 -26.48 -8.47 -56.23
N GLY A 186 -26.68 -8.64 -54.92
CA GLY A 186 -26.88 -9.95 -54.28
C GLY A 186 -27.34 -9.83 -52.83
N LEU A 187 -28.62 -10.10 -52.60
CA LEU A 187 -29.35 -10.05 -51.31
C LEU A 187 -28.94 -11.14 -50.30
N ALA A 188 -29.05 -10.76 -49.03
CA ALA A 188 -29.67 -11.43 -47.86
C ALA A 188 -29.90 -12.97 -47.81
N ALA A 189 -29.52 -13.56 -46.66
CA ALA A 189 -30.27 -14.54 -45.80
C ALA A 189 -29.29 -14.94 -44.65
N LEU A 190 -29.53 -14.85 -43.33
CA LEU A 190 -30.62 -15.20 -42.41
C LEU A 190 -30.78 -16.72 -42.18
N TRP A 191 -30.81 -17.10 -40.90
CA TRP A 191 -30.86 -18.45 -40.27
C TRP A 191 -29.49 -19.14 -40.19
N ARG A 192 -29.00 -19.55 -39.02
CA ARG A 192 -29.63 -20.40 -37.99
C ARG A 192 -29.02 -20.17 -36.61
#